data_AF-A0A2X3I0M3-F1
#
_entry.id   AF-A0A2X3I0M3-F1
#
_cell.length_a   1.000
_cell.length_b   1.000
_cell.length_c   1.000
_cell.angle_alpha   90.00
_cell.angle_beta   90.00
_cell.angle_gamma   90.00
#
_symmetry.space_group_name_H-M   'P 1'
#
loop_
_entity.id
_entity.type
_entity.pdbx_description
1 polymer ?
#
loop_
_entity_poly.entity_id
_entity_poly.type
_entity_poly.pdbx_seq_one_letter_code
_entity_poly.pdbx_strand_id
1 'polypeptide(L)'
;MPYHLVTEYGGWRNRKLIDFFVRFARVVFTRYQHKVKYWMTFNEINNQANFHEDFAPFTNSGLKYLPDEDREPVMYQARAL
;
A
#
# COMPACT_ATOMS: atom_id res chain seq x y z
N MET A 1 0.58 6.02 3.73
CA MET A 1 1.99 5.70 3.38
C MET A 1 2.77 6.99 3.09
N PRO A 2 4.12 7.00 3.12
CA PRO A 2 4.90 8.19 2.77
C PRO A 2 4.60 8.68 1.35
N TYR A 3 4.32 9.98 1.17
CA TYR A 3 3.94 10.55 -0.13
C TYR A 3 5.03 10.40 -1.20
N HIS A 4 6.30 10.42 -0.80
CA HIS A 4 7.43 10.16 -1.69
C HIS A 4 7.36 8.79 -2.40
N LEU A 5 6.81 7.76 -1.73
CA LEU A 5 6.63 6.44 -2.36
C LEU A 5 5.54 6.46 -3.43
N VAL A 6 4.59 7.40 -3.34
CA VAL A 6 3.56 7.61 -4.37
C VAL A 6 4.16 8.33 -5.57
N THR A 7 4.89 9.43 -5.33
CA THR A 7 5.42 10.27 -6.43
C THR A 7 6.55 9.59 -7.20
N GLU A 8 7.48 8.92 -6.52
CA GLU A 8 8.67 8.33 -7.16
C GLU A 8 8.45 6.91 -7.67
N TYR A 9 7.59 6.14 -7.00
CA TYR A 9 7.43 4.70 -7.27
C TYR A 9 6.01 4.35 -7.71
N GLY A 10 5.03 5.27 -7.66
CA GLY A 10 3.65 5.01 -8.05
C GLY A 10 2.82 4.28 -6.99
N GLY A 11 3.29 4.20 -5.75
CA GLY A 11 2.60 3.45 -4.70
C GLY A 11 2.67 1.94 -4.94
N TRP A 12 1.63 1.22 -4.52
CA TRP A 12 1.63 -0.25 -4.46
C TRP A 12 1.57 -0.95 -5.82
N ARG A 13 1.45 -0.21 -6.94
CA ARG A 13 1.69 -0.78 -8.28
C ARG A 13 3.15 -1.18 -8.51
N ASN A 14 4.09 -0.69 -7.69
CA ASN A 14 5.52 -1.00 -7.82
C ASN A 14 5.98 -2.02 -6.77
N ARG A 15 6.49 -3.15 -7.25
CA ARG A 15 6.95 -4.27 -6.41
C ARG A 15 8.04 -3.90 -5.41
N LYS A 16 8.84 -2.85 -5.66
CA LYS A 16 9.86 -2.37 -4.71
C LYS A 16 9.28 -1.95 -3.36
N LEU A 17 7.99 -1.59 -3.30
CA LEU A 17 7.34 -1.24 -2.03
C LEU A 17 7.21 -2.42 -1.07
N ILE A 18 7.20 -3.65 -1.58
CA ILE A 18 7.21 -4.85 -0.74
C ILE A 18 8.48 -4.82 0.13
N ASP A 19 9.65 -4.62 -0.48
CA ASP A 19 10.92 -4.56 0.24
C ASP A 19 10.99 -3.38 1.22
N PHE A 20 10.47 -2.22 0.82
CA PHE A 20 10.40 -1.05 1.69
C PHE A 20 9.51 -1.31 2.92
N PHE A 21 8.35 -1.93 2.72
CA PHE A 21 7.43 -2.28 3.79
C PHE A 21 8.03 -3.35 4.71
N VAL A 22 8.64 -4.41 4.15
CA VAL A 22 9.33 -5.44 4.94
C VAL A 22 10.45 -4.84 5.79
N ARG A 23 11.23 -3.90 5.22
CA ARG A 23 12.25 -3.16 5.97
C ARG A 23 11.65 -2.36 7.12
N PHE A 24 10.56 -1.62 6.87
CA PHE A 24 9.85 -0.87 7.90
C PHE A 24 9.31 -1.79 9.01
N ALA A 25 8.58 -2.84 8.64
CA ALA A 25 7.99 -3.80 9.57
C ALA A 25 9.06 -4.46 10.44
N ARG A 26 10.20 -4.87 9.85
CA ARG A 26 11.32 -5.43 10.60
C ARG A 26 11.86 -4.45 11.65
N VAL A 27 12.07 -3.19 11.29
CA VAL A 27 12.54 -2.17 12.24
C VAL A 27 11.56 -1.99 13.40
N VAL A 28 10.25 -1.90 13.10
CA VAL A 28 9.20 -1.74 14.11
C VAL A 28 9.13 -2.97 15.03
N PHE A 29 9.10 -4.18 14.47
CA PHE A 29 9.09 -5.41 15.26
C PHE A 29 10.33 -5.52 16.15
N THR A 30 11.53 -5.30 15.61
CA THR A 30 12.77 -5.34 16.42
C THR A 30 12.76 -4.30 17.53
N ARG A 31 12.30 -3.07 17.27
CA ARG A 31 12.30 -1.99 18.27
C ARG A 31 11.29 -2.23 19.39
N TYR A 32 10.13 -2.80 19.09
CA TYR A 32 9.01 -2.91 20.02
C TYR A 32 8.64 -4.34 20.43
N GLN A 33 9.45 -5.35 20.09
CA GLN A 33 9.21 -6.78 20.37
C GLN A 33 8.87 -7.11 21.83
N HIS A 34 9.35 -6.31 22.79
CA HIS A 34 9.09 -6.51 24.22
C HIS A 34 7.95 -5.63 24.77
N LYS A 35 7.43 -4.69 23.97
CA LYS A 35 6.41 -3.71 24.40
C LYS A 35 5.04 -3.97 23.76
N VAL A 36 5.00 -4.50 22.54
CA VAL A 36 3.77 -4.66 21.77
C VAL A 36 3.59 -6.12 21.38
N LYS A 37 2.41 -6.69 21.69
CA LYS A 37 2.08 -8.10 21.50
C LYS A 37 1.12 -8.37 20.33
N TYR A 38 0.31 -7.37 19.97
CA TYR A 38 -0.71 -7.48 18.93
C TYR A 38 -0.35 -6.56 17.77
N TRP A 39 -0.41 -7.10 16.56
CA TRP A 39 0.01 -6.41 15.35
C TRP A 39 -0.99 -6.67 14.23
N MET A 40 -1.16 -5.68 13.38
CA MET A 40 -1.91 -5.76 12.13
C MET A 40 -1.05 -5.10 11.05
N THR A 41 -1.02 -5.67 9.84
CA THR A 41 -0.16 -5.19 8.76
C THR A 41 -0.81 -4.04 8.00
N PHE A 42 -1.97 -4.31 7.39
CA PHE A 42 -2.73 -3.35 6.59
C PHE A 42 -4.13 -3.20 7.18
N ASN A 43 -4.51 -1.98 7.49
CA ASN A 43 -5.88 -1.66 7.86
C ASN A 43 -6.76 -1.70 6.60
N GLU A 44 -7.89 -2.41 6.67
CA GLU A 44 -8.94 -2.43 5.64
C GLU A 44 -8.43 -2.61 4.19
N ILE A 45 -7.52 -3.56 3.98
CA ILE A 45 -6.90 -3.83 2.67
C ILE A 45 -7.92 -4.10 1.55
N ASN A 46 -9.13 -4.51 1.90
CA ASN A 46 -10.23 -4.77 0.98
C ASN A 46 -10.89 -3.50 0.42
N ASN A 47 -10.78 -2.32 1.06
CA ASN A 47 -11.46 -1.12 0.55
C ASN A 47 -10.92 -0.69 -0.82
N GLN A 48 -9.67 -1.05 -1.16
CA GLN A 48 -9.10 -0.80 -2.49
C GLN A 48 -9.85 -1.52 -3.62
N ALA A 49 -10.68 -2.52 -3.30
CA ALA A 49 -11.56 -3.19 -4.26
C ALA A 49 -12.67 -2.25 -4.77
N ASN A 50 -12.97 -1.17 -4.07
CA ASN A 50 -13.73 -0.06 -4.65
C ASN A 50 -12.80 0.84 -5.47
N PHE A 51 -12.46 0.38 -6.69
CA PHE A 51 -11.56 1.10 -7.61
C PHE A 51 -12.28 2.14 -8.48
N HIS A 52 -13.61 2.25 -8.36
CA HIS A 52 -14.40 3.25 -9.08
C HIS A 52 -14.27 4.65 -8.47
N GLU A 53 -13.85 4.74 -7.21
CA GLU A 53 -13.58 5.99 -6.51
C GLU A 53 -12.07 6.18 -6.28
N ASP A 54 -11.63 7.42 -6.16
CA ASP A 54 -10.20 7.73 -6.02
C ASP A 54 -9.70 7.63 -4.57
N PHE A 55 -10.61 7.70 -3.58
CA PHE A 55 -10.23 7.77 -2.17
C PHE A 55 -9.57 6.48 -1.68
N ALA A 56 -10.27 5.35 -1.75
CA ALA A 56 -9.76 4.09 -1.19
C ALA A 56 -8.48 3.56 -1.87
N PRO A 57 -8.34 3.61 -3.21
CA PRO A 57 -7.10 3.25 -3.88
C PRO A 57 -5.92 4.16 -3.49
N PHE A 58 -6.17 5.44 -3.25
CA PHE A 58 -5.13 6.38 -2.83
C PHE A 58 -4.73 6.17 -1.36
N THR A 59 -5.68 6.07 -0.44
CA THR A 59 -5.38 5.94 1.00
C THR A 59 -4.77 4.59 1.35
N ASN A 60 -5.21 3.52 0.68
CA ASN A 60 -4.80 2.17 1.03
C ASN A 60 -3.60 1.73 0.20
N SER A 61 -3.57 2.12 -1.08
CA SER A 61 -2.62 1.59 -2.06
C SER A 61 -1.74 2.67 -2.70
N GLY A 62 -1.91 3.94 -2.33
CA GLY A 62 -1.15 5.04 -2.93
C GLY A 62 -1.35 5.15 -4.44
N LEU A 63 -2.46 4.59 -4.95
CA LEU A 63 -2.77 4.61 -6.37
C LEU A 63 -3.42 5.93 -6.72
N LYS A 64 -2.81 6.65 -7.66
CA LYS A 64 -3.43 7.76 -8.36
C LYS A 64 -3.66 7.30 -9.79
N TYR A 65 -4.91 7.13 -10.19
CA TYR A 65 -5.22 6.77 -11.57
C TYR A 65 -4.96 7.96 -12.51
N LEU A 66 -4.46 7.67 -13.72
CA LEU A 66 -4.37 8.67 -14.78
C LEU A 66 -5.74 8.85 -15.44
N PRO A 67 -6.00 10.02 -16.09
CA PRO A 67 -7.15 10.15 -16.98
C PRO A 67 -7.11 9.01 -18.01
N ASP A 68 -8.25 8.33 -18.18
CA ASP A 68 -8.44 7.22 -19.13
C ASP A 68 -7.62 5.93 -18.86
N GLU A 69 -7.04 5.77 -17.65
CA GLU A 69 -6.40 4.52 -17.25
C GLU A 69 -7.43 3.43 -16.93
N ASP A 70 -7.20 2.22 -17.43
CA ASP A 70 -7.98 1.04 -17.04
C ASP A 70 -7.68 0.68 -15.57
N ARG A 71 -8.63 0.99 -14.70
CA ARG A 71 -8.46 0.96 -13.23
C ARG A 71 -8.43 -0.46 -12.68
N GLU A 72 -9.13 -1.39 -13.32
CA GLU A 72 -9.27 -2.77 -12.86
C GLU A 72 -7.94 -3.53 -12.84
N PRO A 73 -7.15 -3.61 -13.93
CA PRO A 73 -5.85 -4.29 -13.91
C PRO A 73 -4.85 -3.61 -12.95
N VAL A 74 -4.92 -2.29 -12.81
CA VAL A 74 -4.07 -1.54 -11.87
C VAL A 74 -4.42 -1.87 -10.42
N MET A 75 -5.70 -2.01 -10.09
CA MET A 75 -6.14 -2.49 -8.78
C MET A 75 -5.61 -3.91 -8.51
N TYR A 76 -5.72 -4.83 -9.48
CA TYR A 76 -5.22 -6.20 -9.32
C TYR A 76 -3.70 -6.26 -9.09
N GLN A 77 -2.94 -5.40 -9.77
CA GLN A 77 -1.49 -5.32 -9.57
C GLN A 77 -1.13 -4.86 -8.15
N ALA A 78 -1.86 -3.91 -7.60
CA ALA A 78 -1.64 -3.41 -6.23
C ALA A 78 -2.18 -4.36 -5.14
N ARG A 79 -3.18 -5.17 -5.47
CA ARG A 79 -3.78 -6.16 -4.56
C ARG A 79 -2.86 -7.36 -4.30
N ALA A 80 -1.91 -7.64 -5.19
CA ALA A 80 -1.04 -8.82 -5.15
C ALA A 80 0.11 -8.72 -4.12
N LEU A 81 -0.25 -8.41 -2.87
CA LEU A 81 0.53 -8.73 -1.67
C LEU A 81 0.22 -10.17 -1.23
#